data_AF-W0LGC2-F1
#
_entry.id   AF-W0LGC2-F1
#
_cell.length_a   1.000
_cell.length_b   1.000
_cell.length_c   1.000
_cell.angle_alpha   90.00
_cell.angle_beta   90.00
_cell.angle_gamma   90.00
#
_symmetry.space_group_name_H-M   'P 1'
#
loop_
_entity.id
_entity.type
_entity.pdbx_description
1 polymer ?
#
loop_
_entity_poly.entity_id
_entity_poly.type
_entity_poly.pdbx_seq_one_letter_code
_entity_poly.pdbx_strand_id
1 'polypeptide(L)'
;MVNLANTKGNNTTGVHMFQRNKDGGFYICTSPDYLKRFTSVEVRSEHRGQFKGILSGAFAAIEEGAVALCVFIENVCGVPCIWEPVRKHQFSV
;
A
#
# COMPACT_ATOMS: atom_id res chain seq x y z
N MET A 1 -12.18 -3.68 -6.40
CA MET A 1 -11.76 -2.92 -5.19
C MET A 1 -10.87 -3.82 -4.36
N VAL A 2 -9.72 -3.32 -3.91
CA VAL A 2 -8.77 -4.06 -3.05
C VAL A 2 -8.69 -3.42 -1.67
N ASN A 3 -8.52 -4.24 -0.62
CA ASN A 3 -8.33 -3.74 0.74
C ASN A 3 -6.88 -4.00 1.18
N LEU A 4 -6.13 -2.92 1.37
CA LEU A 4 -4.73 -2.93 1.78
C LEU A 4 -4.53 -3.62 3.14
N ALA A 5 -5.49 -3.52 4.06
CA ALA A 5 -5.38 -4.12 5.37
C ALA A 5 -5.47 -5.66 5.37
N ASN A 6 -5.94 -6.26 4.28
CA ASN A 6 -5.92 -7.72 4.12
C ASN A 6 -4.52 -8.26 3.76
N THR A 7 -3.57 -7.37 3.41
CA THR A 7 -2.18 -7.75 3.23
C THR A 7 -1.44 -7.66 4.55
N LYS A 8 -1.36 -8.78 5.27
CA LYS A 8 -0.47 -8.86 6.43
C LYS A 8 0.98 -8.93 5.93
N GLY A 9 1.69 -7.82 6.12
CA GLY A 9 3.14 -7.78 6.06
C GLY A 9 3.73 -8.70 7.13
N ASN A 10 4.62 -9.63 6.77
CA ASN A 10 5.44 -10.34 7.76
C ASN A 10 6.61 -9.44 8.26
N ASN A 11 6.33 -8.15 8.44
CA ASN A 11 7.28 -7.09 8.81
C ASN A 11 6.71 -6.27 9.98
N THR A 12 7.56 -5.50 10.65
CA THR A 12 7.17 -4.69 11.82
C THR A 12 6.15 -3.58 11.52
N THR A 13 5.87 -3.31 10.24
CA THR A 13 4.90 -2.29 9.79
C THR A 13 3.52 -2.89 9.50
N GLY A 14 3.38 -4.22 9.46
CA GLY A 14 2.11 -4.90 9.15
C GLY A 14 1.66 -4.77 7.69
N VAL A 15 2.37 -4.01 6.85
CA VAL A 15 2.09 -3.77 5.43
C VAL A 15 3.37 -3.99 4.65
N HIS A 16 3.37 -4.94 3.71
CA HIS A 16 4.55 -5.35 2.94
C HIS A 16 5.18 -4.22 2.09
N MET A 17 4.41 -3.17 1.81
CA MET A 17 4.81 -2.04 0.96
C MET A 17 5.36 -0.84 1.76
N PHE A 18 5.48 -0.97 3.08
CA PHE A 18 6.19 0.01 3.91
C PHE A 18 7.54 -0.52 4.37
N GLN A 19 8.51 0.39 4.37
CA GLN A 19 9.78 0.21 5.08
C GLN A 19 9.92 1.31 6.14
N ARG A 20 10.54 0.96 7.27
CA ARG A 20 10.79 1.88 8.37
C ARG A 20 12.11 2.61 8.14
N ASN A 21 12.15 3.92 8.37
CA ASN A 21 13.38 4.70 8.36
C ASN A 21 14.11 4.61 9.71
N LYS A 22 15.33 5.13 9.77
CA LYS A 22 16.14 5.14 11.01
C LYS A 22 15.57 6.08 12.09
N ASP A 23 14.83 7.11 11.67
CA ASP A 23 14.19 8.12 12.52
C ASP A 23 12.81 7.69 13.06
N GLY A 24 12.37 6.46 12.78
CA GLY A 24 11.12 5.88 13.26
C GLY A 24 9.90 6.03 12.34
N GLY A 25 9.97 6.83 11.26
CA GLY A 25 8.93 6.99 10.24
C GLY A 25 8.89 5.88 9.18
N PHE A 26 7.95 5.98 8.24
CA PHE A 26 7.68 4.95 7.22
C PHE A 26 7.67 5.52 5.80
N TYR A 27 8.11 4.76 4.82
CA TYR A 27 8.04 5.17 3.41
C TYR A 27 7.47 4.07 2.53
N ILE A 28 6.75 4.46 1.48
CA ILE A 28 6.24 3.55 0.47
C ILE A 28 7.43 3.05 -0.35
N CYS A 29 7.65 1.74 -0.32
CA CYS A 29 8.62 1.05 -1.13
C CYS A 29 7.95 -0.18 -1.73
N THR A 30 7.65 -0.12 -3.02
CA THR A 30 6.99 -1.22 -3.76
C THR A 30 7.53 -1.29 -5.19
N SER A 31 7.23 -2.39 -5.88
CA SER A 31 7.58 -2.58 -7.29
C SER A 31 6.32 -2.88 -8.12
N PRO A 32 6.37 -2.73 -9.45
CA PRO A 32 5.25 -3.08 -10.32
C PRO A 32 4.81 -4.54 -10.15
N ASP A 33 5.74 -5.46 -9.92
CA ASP A 33 5.44 -6.88 -9.69
C ASP A 33 4.67 -7.11 -8.39
N TYR A 34 5.04 -6.40 -7.32
CA TYR A 34 4.31 -6.46 -6.06
C TYR A 34 2.89 -5.91 -6.21
N LEU A 35 2.74 -4.77 -6.89
CA LEU A 35 1.42 -4.22 -7.18
C LEU A 35 0.59 -5.20 -8.02
N LYS A 36 1.15 -5.79 -9.07
CA LYS A 36 0.45 -6.79 -9.89
C LYS A 36 -0.01 -7.99 -9.08
N ARG A 37 0.81 -8.49 -8.14
CA ARG A 37 0.40 -9.58 -7.23
C ARG A 37 -0.69 -9.17 -6.26
N PHE A 38 -0.69 -7.92 -5.81
CA PHE A 38 -1.68 -7.40 -4.87
C PHE A 38 -3.02 -7.07 -5.54
N THR A 39 -2.98 -6.41 -6.69
CA THR A 39 -4.15 -5.90 -7.40
C THR A 39 -4.68 -6.84 -8.48
N SER A 40 -3.90 -7.84 -8.87
CA SER A 40 -4.10 -8.65 -10.08
C SER A 40 -4.11 -7.84 -11.39
N VAL A 41 -3.66 -6.58 -11.34
CA VAL A 41 -3.67 -5.64 -12.47
C VAL A 41 -2.26 -5.08 -12.70
N GLU A 42 -1.87 -4.97 -13.97
CA GLU A 42 -0.57 -4.37 -14.31
C GLU A 42 -0.56 -2.86 -14.06
N VAL A 43 0.57 -2.36 -13.59
CA VAL A 43 0.84 -0.92 -13.56
C VAL A 43 0.80 -0.36 -14.99
N ARG A 44 0.07 0.73 -15.17
CA ARG A 44 0.00 1.45 -16.46
C ARG A 44 1.39 1.84 -16.93
N SER A 45 1.65 1.70 -18.24
CA SER A 45 2.98 1.91 -18.83
C SER A 45 3.54 3.31 -18.54
N GLU A 46 2.69 4.34 -18.54
CA GLU A 46 3.04 5.73 -18.21
C GLU A 46 3.60 5.93 -16.80
N HIS A 47 3.28 5.04 -15.85
CA HIS A 47 3.71 5.13 -14.46
C HIS A 47 4.87 4.20 -14.12
N ARG A 48 5.28 3.29 -15.02
CA ARG A 48 6.38 2.35 -14.75
C ARG A 48 7.71 3.03 -14.40
N GLY A 49 7.95 4.23 -14.92
CA GLY A 49 9.15 5.01 -14.63
C GLY A 49 9.25 5.51 -13.19
N GLN A 50 8.14 5.51 -12.43
CA GLN A 50 8.08 6.02 -11.06
C GLN A 50 8.69 5.05 -10.05
N PHE A 51 8.85 3.76 -10.38
CA PHE A 51 9.24 2.70 -9.45
C PHE A 51 10.76 2.59 -9.22
N LYS A 52 11.43 3.70 -8.90
CA LYS A 52 12.88 3.76 -8.64
C LYS A 52 13.18 3.97 -7.15
N GLY A 53 12.88 2.96 -6.33
CA GLY A 53 13.21 2.97 -4.89
C GLY A 53 12.08 3.53 -4.02
N ILE A 54 12.39 4.55 -3.22
CA ILE A 54 11.43 5.17 -2.30
C ILE A 54 10.46 6.03 -3.10
N LEU A 55 9.16 5.74 -2.99
CA LEU A 55 8.11 6.37 -3.79
C LEU A 55 7.42 7.54 -3.07
N SER A 56 7.78 7.82 -1.81
CA SER A 56 7.11 8.81 -0.98
C SER A 56 8.06 9.50 0.01
N GLY A 57 7.58 10.59 0.60
CA GLY A 57 8.16 11.12 1.84
C GLY A 57 7.97 10.15 3.02
N ALA A 58 8.63 10.46 4.13
CA ALA A 58 8.45 9.73 5.38
C ALA A 58 7.11 10.11 6.04
N PHE A 59 6.31 9.10 6.38
CA PHE A 59 5.08 9.22 7.15
C PHE A 59 5.37 8.98 8.63
N ALA A 60 4.72 9.75 9.51
CA ALA A 60 4.85 9.57 10.95
C ALA A 60 4.05 8.36 11.45
N ALA A 61 2.95 8.03 10.76
CA ALA A 61 2.03 6.95 11.11
C ALA A 61 1.81 5.99 9.92
N ILE A 62 1.52 4.72 10.22
CA ILE A 62 1.24 3.69 9.18
C ILE A 62 -0.06 4.03 8.47
N GLU A 63 -1.01 4.57 9.23
CA GLU A 63 -2.34 4.96 8.80
C GLU A 63 -2.29 6.02 7.70
N GLU A 64 -1.48 7.05 7.89
CA GLU A 64 -1.23 8.10 6.90
C GLU A 64 -0.59 7.53 5.64
N GLY A 65 0.44 6.70 5.81
CA GLY A 65 1.09 6.02 4.71
C GLY A 65 0.11 5.12 3.94
N ALA A 66 -0.78 4.43 4.64
CA ALA A 66 -1.73 3.48 4.06
C ALA A 66 -2.76 4.19 3.18
N VAL A 67 -3.26 5.33 3.63
CA VAL A 67 -4.14 6.19 2.82
C VAL A 67 -3.38 6.69 1.58
N ALA A 68 -2.15 7.17 1.72
CA ALA A 68 -1.34 7.62 0.59
C ALA A 68 -1.04 6.48 -0.40
N LEU A 69 -0.81 5.27 0.10
CA LEU A 69 -0.59 4.08 -0.71
C LEU A 69 -1.85 3.67 -1.47
N CYS A 70 -3.03 3.76 -0.86
CA CYS A 70 -4.30 3.51 -1.56
C CYS A 70 -4.47 4.45 -2.76
N VAL A 71 -4.25 5.75 -2.55
CA VAL A 71 -4.31 6.76 -3.63
C VAL A 71 -3.26 6.48 -4.71
N PHE A 72 -2.05 6.10 -4.31
CA PHE A 72 -0.99 5.73 -5.26
C PHE A 72 -1.41 4.52 -6.13
N ILE A 73 -1.97 3.47 -5.53
CA ILE A 73 -2.44 2.27 -6.23
C ILE A 73 -3.58 2.60 -7.20
N GLU A 74 -4.53 3.43 -6.76
CA GLU A 74 -5.63 3.90 -7.61
C GLU A 74 -5.10 4.62 -8.85
N ASN A 75 -4.11 5.50 -8.68
CA ASN A 75 -3.51 6.24 -9.78
C ASN A 75 -2.74 5.33 -10.75
N VAL A 76 -1.88 4.44 -10.24
CA VAL A 76 -0.94 3.69 -11.09
C VAL A 76 -1.52 2.39 -11.67
N CYS A 77 -2.51 1.79 -11.00
CA CYS A 77 -3.17 0.56 -11.45
C CYS A 77 -4.61 0.80 -11.92
N GLY A 78 -5.24 1.94 -11.62
CA GLY A 78 -6.63 2.22 -11.99
C GLY A 78 -7.66 1.39 -11.23
N VAL A 79 -7.31 0.87 -10.06
CA VAL A 79 -8.20 0.02 -9.25
C VAL A 79 -8.51 0.69 -7.92
N PRO A 80 -9.78 0.76 -7.48
CA PRO A 80 -10.14 1.31 -6.17
C PRO A 80 -9.42 0.56 -5.04
N CYS A 81 -8.78 1.30 -4.13
CA CYS A 81 -8.02 0.78 -3.02
C CYS A 81 -8.47 1.44 -1.71
N ILE A 82 -8.80 0.62 -0.73
CA ILE A 82 -9.22 1.07 0.60
C ILE A 82 -8.30 0.49 1.66
N TRP A 83 -8.21 1.17 2.80
CA TRP A 83 -7.52 0.67 3.98
C TRP A 83 -8.52 0.58 5.14
N GLU A 84 -9.09 -0.61 5.32
CA GLU A 84 -10.03 -0.90 6.41
C GLU A 84 -9.47 -2.03 7.27
N PRO A 85 -8.66 -1.72 8.32
CA PRO A 85 -8.06 -2.71 9.20
C PRO A 85 -9.06 -3.43 10.10
N VAL A 86 -10.27 -2.88 10.23
CA VAL A 86 -11.33 -3.46 11.03
C VAL A 86 -12.13 -4.42 10.15
N ARG A 87 -11.91 -5.73 10.32
CA ARG A 87 -12.99 -6.69 10.02
C ARG A 87 -14.11 -6.36 11.00
N LYS A 88 -15.12 -5.60 10.57
CA LYS A 88 -16.42 -5.65 11.24
C LYS A 88 -16.89 -7.10 11.07
N HIS A 89 -16.63 -7.93 12.08
CA HIS A 89 -17.47 -9.10 12.32
C HIS A 89 -18.86 -8.56 12.62
N GLN A 90 -19.62 -8.30 11.56
CA GLN A 90 -21.05 -8.17 11.67
C GLN A 90 -21.55 -9.60 11.87
N PHE A 91 -21.46 -10.08 13.11
CA PHE A 91 -22.35 -11.14 13.55
C PHE A 91 -23.74 -10.52 13.54
N SER A 92 -24.47 -10.75 12.45
CA SER A 92 -25.92 -10.59 12.45
C SER A 92 -26.46 -11.67 13.41
N VAL A 93 -26.95 -11.22 14.57
CA VAL A 93 -27.80 -12.02 15.46
C VAL A 93 -29.21 -12.03 14.89
#